data_AF-A0A8K0XBZ2-F1
#
_entry.id   AF-A0A8K0XBZ2-F1
#
_cell.length_a   1.000
_cell.length_b   1.000
_cell.length_c   1.000
_cell.angle_alpha   90.00
_cell.angle_beta   90.00
_cell.angle_gamma   90.00
#
_symmetry.space_group_name_H-M   'P 1'
#
loop_
_entity.id
_entity.type
_entity.pdbx_description
1 polymer ?
#
loop_
_entity_poly.entity_id
_entity_poly.type
_entity_poly.pdbx_seq_one_letter_code
_entity_poly.pdbx_strand_id
1 'polypeptide(L)'
;MSGIHGQASSPNGEDRDKEGALYQFYDYPFSSDEVFQRGLADILAHDPKSMGERSDSEKAELILQTKLFYFSRITGYHLCLQDVQDRLCTADPTNSRNEYVFTPSSESYREGETRFLTFAELKSLIEQGKTDDIPNNKVIPDALSEDAPSESTAPIRKKPWEVASES
;
A
#
# COMPACT_ATOMS: atom_id res chain seq x y z
N MET A 1 -33.66 -28.50 33.36
CA MET A 1 -32.83 -28.54 32.14
C MET A 1 -32.32 -27.12 31.92
N SER A 2 -31.15 -26.84 32.48
CA SER A 2 -30.58 -25.49 32.52
C SER A 2 -30.01 -25.12 31.16
N GLY A 3 -30.37 -23.92 30.70
CA GLY A 3 -29.90 -23.34 29.45
C GLY A 3 -28.41 -23.01 29.51
N ILE A 4 -27.70 -23.42 28.47
CA ILE A 4 -26.36 -22.94 28.14
C ILE A 4 -26.53 -21.72 27.24
N HIS A 5 -26.37 -20.54 27.85
CA HIS A 5 -26.32 -19.26 27.15
C HIS A 5 -24.92 -19.13 26.54
N GLY A 6 -24.82 -19.26 25.22
CA GLY A 6 -23.60 -18.92 24.47
C GLY A 6 -23.38 -17.42 24.52
N GLN A 7 -22.28 -16.98 25.14
CA GLN A 7 -21.80 -15.62 24.99
C GLN A 7 -21.31 -15.44 23.55
N ALA A 8 -22.06 -14.67 22.76
CA ALA A 8 -21.56 -14.09 21.53
C ALA A 8 -20.63 -12.93 21.90
N SER A 9 -19.33 -13.13 21.74
CA SER A 9 -18.34 -12.05 21.73
C SER A 9 -18.77 -11.01 20.70
N SER A 10 -19.03 -9.79 21.18
CA SER A 10 -19.45 -8.66 20.35
C SER A 10 -18.26 -8.12 19.54
N PRO A 11 -18.33 -8.02 18.20
CA PRO A 11 -17.27 -7.44 17.37
C PRO A 11 -17.28 -5.89 17.32
N ASN A 12 -18.02 -5.22 18.22
CA ASN A 12 -18.38 -3.79 18.05
C ASN A 12 -17.53 -2.81 18.90
N GLY A 13 -16.43 -3.28 19.49
CA GLY A 13 -15.54 -2.46 20.32
C GLY A 13 -14.52 -1.68 19.50
N GLU A 14 -13.89 -2.33 18.52
CA GLU A 14 -12.74 -1.79 17.79
C GLU A 14 -13.11 -0.62 16.87
N ASP A 15 -14.32 -0.59 16.29
CA ASP A 15 -14.71 0.49 15.37
C ASP A 15 -15.00 1.82 16.08
N ARG A 16 -15.46 1.79 17.33
CA ARG A 16 -15.69 3.02 18.11
C ARG A 16 -14.39 3.71 18.50
N ASP A 17 -13.37 2.94 18.81
CA ASP A 17 -12.05 3.46 19.15
C ASP A 17 -11.35 4.07 17.91
N LYS A 18 -11.58 3.49 16.73
CA LYS A 18 -11.10 4.03 15.45
C LYS A 18 -11.75 5.36 15.08
N GLU A 19 -13.06 5.52 15.28
CA GLU A 19 -13.76 6.80 15.02
C GLU A 19 -13.16 7.94 15.87
N GLY A 20 -12.87 7.66 17.15
CA GLY A 20 -12.20 8.60 18.04
C GLY A 20 -10.76 8.91 17.60
N ALA A 21 -10.02 7.89 17.17
CA ALA A 21 -8.66 8.05 16.64
C ALA A 21 -8.65 8.86 15.33
N LEU A 22 -9.63 8.69 14.45
CA LEU A 22 -9.79 9.49 13.23
C LEU A 22 -10.04 10.96 13.56
N TYR A 23 -10.90 11.27 14.53
CA TYR A 23 -11.11 12.65 14.96
C TYR A 23 -9.81 13.28 15.47
N GLN A 24 -9.05 12.56 16.29
CA GLN A 24 -7.73 13.01 16.77
C GLN A 24 -6.71 13.16 15.64
N PHE A 25 -6.75 12.28 14.64
CA PHE A 25 -5.88 12.38 13.46
C PHE A 25 -6.10 13.67 12.68
N TYR A 26 -7.35 14.08 12.47
CA TYR A 26 -7.64 15.35 11.77
C TYR A 26 -7.31 16.60 12.60
N ASP A 27 -7.40 16.51 13.92
CA ASP A 27 -7.05 17.61 14.84
C ASP A 27 -5.53 17.72 15.08
N TYR A 28 -4.76 16.66 14.79
CA TYR A 28 -3.34 16.62 15.06
C TYR A 28 -2.56 17.66 14.23
N PRO A 29 -1.72 18.53 14.86
CA PRO A 29 -1.05 19.63 14.19
C PRO A 29 0.24 19.19 13.48
N PHE A 30 0.14 18.32 12.47
CA PHE A 30 1.29 17.80 11.70
C PHE A 30 2.20 18.91 11.14
N SER A 31 1.67 20.09 10.85
CA SER A 31 2.44 21.21 10.32
C SER A 31 3.35 21.88 11.36
N SER A 32 3.07 21.73 12.65
CA SER A 32 3.86 22.32 13.75
C SER A 32 4.79 21.32 14.44
N ASP A 33 4.67 20.03 14.14
CA ASP A 33 5.49 18.97 14.73
C ASP A 33 6.84 18.85 13.99
N GLU A 34 7.91 19.35 14.61
CA GLU A 34 9.26 19.35 14.03
C GLU A 34 9.81 17.94 13.77
N VAL A 35 9.46 16.95 14.61
CA VAL A 35 9.95 15.58 14.46
C VAL A 35 9.31 14.94 13.24
N PHE A 36 7.99 15.13 13.08
CA PHE A 36 7.27 14.69 11.90
C PHE A 36 7.79 15.37 10.63
N GLN A 37 7.92 16.70 10.63
CA GLN A 37 8.39 17.46 9.45
C GLN A 37 9.79 17.02 9.02
N ARG A 38 10.69 16.80 9.98
CA ARG A 38 12.04 16.32 9.68
C ARG A 38 12.03 14.91 9.09
N GLY A 39 11.26 13.99 9.67
CA GLY A 39 11.10 12.65 9.12
C GLY A 39 10.47 12.64 7.72
N LEU A 40 9.48 13.50 7.47
CA LEU A 40 8.86 13.66 6.16
C LEU A 40 9.86 14.18 5.13
N ALA A 41 10.68 15.18 5.49
CA ALA A 41 11.73 15.71 4.63
C ALA A 41 12.77 14.63 4.27
N ASP A 42 13.17 13.81 5.25
CA ASP A 42 14.12 12.70 5.02
C ASP A 42 13.51 11.64 4.07
N ILE A 43 12.24 11.26 4.26
CA ILE A 43 11.54 10.31 3.37
C ILE A 43 11.44 10.86 1.94
N LEU A 44 11.13 12.15 1.79
CA LEU A 44 11.04 12.81 0.49
C LEU A 44 12.41 12.96 -0.18
N ALA A 45 13.47 13.16 0.60
CA ALA A 45 14.83 13.33 0.09
C ALA A 45 15.51 12.00 -0.28
N HIS A 46 15.18 10.91 0.42
CA HIS A 46 15.89 9.64 0.32
C HIS A 46 15.23 8.62 -0.61
N ASP A 47 14.09 8.96 -1.24
CA ASP A 47 13.44 8.15 -2.26
C ASP A 47 14.10 8.41 -3.64
N PRO A 48 14.95 7.50 -4.16
CA PRO A 48 15.68 7.71 -5.41
C PRO A 48 14.79 7.68 -6.66
N LYS A 49 13.49 7.40 -6.52
CA LYS A 49 12.47 7.55 -7.58
C LYS A 49 11.91 8.97 -7.67
N SER A 50 12.27 9.86 -6.74
CA SER A 50 11.74 11.22 -6.60
C SER A 50 12.43 12.31 -7.43
N MET A 51 13.48 11.99 -8.20
CA MET A 51 14.27 13.04 -8.87
C MET A 51 13.70 13.54 -10.21
N GLY A 52 12.54 13.04 -10.68
CA GLY A 52 12.00 13.49 -11.97
C GLY A 52 10.51 13.30 -12.28
N GLU A 53 9.82 12.30 -11.72
CA GLU A 53 8.55 11.84 -12.35
C GLU A 53 7.37 11.59 -11.40
N ARG A 54 7.36 12.12 -10.17
CA ARG A 54 6.13 12.06 -9.34
C ARG A 54 5.22 13.25 -9.57
N SER A 55 3.98 12.95 -9.95
CA SER A 55 2.89 13.93 -10.01
C SER A 55 2.56 14.44 -8.61
N ASP A 56 2.04 15.66 -8.50
CA ASP A 56 1.65 16.25 -7.20
C ASP A 56 0.65 15.37 -6.42
N SER A 57 -0.15 14.58 -7.14
CA SER A 57 -1.06 13.58 -6.56
C SER A 57 -0.33 12.50 -5.75
N GLU A 58 0.76 11.94 -6.28
CA GLU A 58 1.50 10.86 -5.62
C GLU A 58 2.26 11.36 -4.40
N LYS A 59 2.72 12.62 -4.45
CA LYS A 59 3.31 13.29 -3.28
C LYS A 59 2.27 13.46 -2.18
N ALA A 60 1.05 13.86 -2.52
CA ALA A 60 -0.04 14.00 -1.57
C ALA A 60 -0.40 12.65 -0.91
N GLU A 61 -0.44 11.57 -1.68
CA GLU A 61 -0.67 10.21 -1.15
C GLU A 61 0.44 9.77 -0.20
N LEU A 62 1.71 9.98 -0.57
CA LEU A 62 2.84 9.65 0.29
C LEU A 62 2.81 10.45 1.61
N ILE A 63 2.48 11.74 1.53
CA ILE A 63 2.31 12.59 2.72
C ILE A 63 1.20 12.03 3.60
N LEU A 64 0.05 11.64 3.03
CA LEU A 64 -1.06 11.07 3.78
C LEU A 64 -0.67 9.75 4.46
N GLN A 65 -0.01 8.84 3.73
CA GLN A 65 0.49 7.58 4.28
C GLN A 65 1.49 7.81 5.41
N THR A 66 2.40 8.77 5.25
CA THR A 66 3.39 9.10 6.26
C THR A 66 2.74 9.68 7.52
N LYS A 67 1.71 10.53 7.36
CA LYS A 67 0.91 11.03 8.48
C LYS A 67 0.23 9.90 9.24
N LEU A 68 -0.43 8.98 8.52
CA LEU A 68 -1.12 7.83 9.12
C LEU A 68 -0.14 6.94 9.89
N PHE A 69 1.01 6.64 9.29
CA PHE A 69 2.04 5.83 9.94
C PHE A 69 2.56 6.50 11.21
N TYR A 70 2.91 7.78 11.14
CA TYR A 70 3.41 8.53 12.29
C TYR A 70 2.38 8.59 13.41
N PHE A 71 1.14 8.93 13.08
CA PHE A 71 0.05 8.99 14.04
C PHE A 71 -0.22 7.64 14.69
N SER A 72 -0.21 6.56 13.90
CA SER A 72 -0.39 5.21 14.41
C SER A 72 0.70 4.80 15.38
N ARG A 73 1.93 5.22 15.11
CA ARG A 73 3.08 4.97 15.98
C ARG A 73 2.99 5.72 17.32
N ILE A 74 2.55 6.98 17.33
CA ILE A 74 2.51 7.79 18.55
C ILE A 74 1.29 7.50 19.43
N THR A 75 0.15 7.16 18.83
CA THR A 75 -1.10 6.92 19.55
C THR A 75 -1.34 5.44 19.83
N GLY A 76 -0.67 4.55 19.10
CA GLY A 76 -0.88 3.10 19.18
C GLY A 76 -2.10 2.59 18.41
N TYR A 77 -2.86 3.47 17.75
CA TYR A 77 -3.99 3.09 16.91
C TYR A 77 -3.54 2.80 15.48
N HIS A 78 -3.83 1.61 14.95
CA HIS A 78 -3.56 1.30 13.56
C HIS A 78 -4.65 1.90 12.66
N LEU A 79 -4.39 3.08 12.10
CA LEU A 79 -5.25 3.69 11.08
C LEU A 79 -4.69 3.39 9.67
N CYS A 80 -5.59 2.99 8.78
CA CYS A 80 -5.31 2.72 7.38
C CYS A 80 -5.95 3.78 6.48
N LEU A 81 -5.48 3.86 5.22
CA LEU A 81 -6.09 4.74 4.21
C LEU A 81 -7.60 4.48 4.02
N GLN A 82 -8.01 3.23 4.20
CA GLN A 82 -9.40 2.80 4.11
C GLN A 82 -10.28 3.49 5.17
N ASP A 83 -9.80 3.65 6.40
CA ASP A 83 -10.57 4.27 7.50
C ASP A 83 -10.84 5.76 7.25
N VAL A 84 -9.87 6.45 6.62
CA VAL A 84 -10.01 7.86 6.20
C VAL A 84 -11.02 7.97 5.04
N GLN A 85 -10.96 7.06 4.08
CA GLN A 85 -11.91 7.00 2.95
C GLN A 85 -13.33 6.65 3.41
N ASP A 86 -13.47 5.72 4.35
CA ASP A 86 -14.78 5.32 4.88
C ASP A 86 -15.48 6.50 5.55
N ARG A 87 -14.72 7.34 6.28
CA ARG A 87 -15.25 8.58 6.88
C ARG A 87 -15.72 9.61 5.86
N LEU A 88 -15.05 9.70 4.71
CA LEU A 88 -15.50 10.55 3.59
C LEU A 88 -16.76 9.99 2.94
N CYS A 89 -16.93 8.66 2.93
CA CYS A 89 -18.06 7.97 2.32
C CYS A 89 -19.31 7.96 3.24
N THR A 90 -19.14 7.93 4.56
CA THR A 90 -20.24 7.92 5.55
C THR A 90 -20.79 9.31 5.87
N ALA A 91 -20.09 10.39 5.51
CA ALA A 91 -20.52 11.76 5.75
C ALA A 91 -21.62 12.27 4.80
N ASP A 92 -22.09 11.49 3.82
CA ASP A 92 -23.14 11.92 2.88
C ASP A 92 -24.36 10.95 2.83
N PRO A 93 -25.38 11.17 3.68
CA PRO A 93 -26.66 10.46 3.59
C PRO A 93 -27.73 11.27 2.83
N THR A 94 -27.38 12.05 1.79
CA THR A 94 -28.37 12.80 1.00
C THR A 94 -28.20 12.66 -0.52
N ASN A 95 -28.66 11.52 -1.03
CA ASN A 95 -29.44 11.40 -2.27
C ASN A 95 -29.04 12.27 -3.48
N SER A 96 -28.18 11.72 -4.35
CA SER A 96 -28.36 11.62 -5.82
C SER A 96 -27.07 11.00 -6.37
N ARG A 97 -27.10 9.80 -6.94
CA ARG A 97 -27.31 9.64 -8.39
C ARG A 97 -26.75 10.82 -9.20
N ASN A 98 -25.46 11.05 -9.07
CA ASN A 98 -24.55 11.57 -10.09
C ASN A 98 -23.29 10.72 -9.86
N GLU A 99 -23.07 9.64 -10.59
CA GLU A 99 -22.45 9.73 -11.92
C GLU A 99 -21.42 10.87 -11.95
N TYR A 100 -20.39 10.77 -11.10
CA TYR A 100 -19.12 11.39 -11.42
C TYR A 100 -18.48 10.54 -12.51
N VAL A 101 -18.95 10.80 -13.73
CA VAL A 101 -18.26 10.47 -14.97
C VAL A 101 -16.89 11.10 -14.85
N PHE A 102 -15.89 10.30 -14.50
CA PHE A 102 -14.50 10.66 -14.75
C PHE A 102 -14.29 10.47 -16.26
N THR A 103 -14.72 11.45 -17.06
CA THR A 103 -14.44 11.45 -18.49
C THR A 103 -12.93 11.61 -18.68
N PRO A 104 -12.28 10.68 -19.39
CA PRO A 104 -10.84 10.67 -19.58
C PRO A 104 -10.48 11.81 -20.55
N SER A 105 -9.70 12.79 -20.09
CA SER A 105 -9.00 13.65 -21.03
C SER A 105 -7.78 12.87 -21.51
N SER A 106 -7.92 12.40 -22.74
CA SER A 106 -6.93 11.72 -23.55
C SER A 106 -5.60 12.47 -23.55
N GLU A 107 -4.58 11.90 -22.91
CA GLU A 107 -3.20 12.08 -23.33
C GLU A 107 -2.56 10.71 -23.56
N SER A 108 -2.15 10.53 -24.80
CA SER A 108 -1.74 9.28 -25.42
C SER A 108 -0.31 8.89 -25.01
N TYR A 109 -0.17 7.96 -24.06
CA TYR A 109 1.04 7.16 -23.85
C TYR A 109 0.58 5.77 -23.37
N ARG A 110 0.66 4.72 -24.18
CA ARG A 110 1.68 3.67 -24.05
C ARG A 110 2.45 3.78 -22.72
N GLU A 111 2.32 2.75 -21.89
CA GLU A 111 3.06 2.57 -20.63
C GLU A 111 2.52 3.38 -19.44
N GLY A 112 1.92 2.70 -18.45
CA GLY A 112 1.97 3.17 -17.06
C GLY A 112 0.70 3.69 -16.37
N GLU A 113 -0.51 3.60 -16.94
CA GLU A 113 -1.72 4.04 -16.21
C GLU A 113 -2.20 3.00 -15.20
N THR A 114 -1.87 3.22 -13.92
CA THR A 114 -2.34 2.46 -12.76
C THR A 114 -3.85 2.65 -12.54
N ARG A 115 -4.67 2.05 -13.39
CA ARG A 115 -6.11 1.93 -13.14
C ARG A 115 -6.30 0.89 -12.03
N PHE A 116 -6.84 1.30 -10.87
CA PHE A 116 -7.21 0.35 -9.83
C PHE A 116 -8.60 -0.23 -10.14
N LEU A 117 -8.65 -1.51 -10.51
CA LEU A 117 -9.93 -2.20 -10.67
C LEU A 117 -10.51 -2.56 -9.31
N THR A 118 -11.84 -2.52 -9.20
CA THR A 118 -12.52 -3.03 -7.99
C THR A 118 -12.36 -4.55 -7.89
N PHE A 119 -12.43 -5.11 -6.67
CA PHE A 119 -12.30 -6.57 -6.48
C PHE A 119 -13.33 -7.37 -7.28
N ALA A 120 -14.55 -6.85 -7.40
CA ALA A 120 -15.62 -7.48 -8.18
C ALA A 120 -15.30 -7.50 -9.68
N GLU A 121 -14.74 -6.41 -10.20
CA GLU A 121 -14.33 -6.28 -11.60
C GLU A 121 -13.12 -7.18 -11.90
N LEU A 122 -12.11 -7.17 -11.04
CA LEU A 122 -10.93 -8.04 -11.16
C LEU A 122 -11.33 -9.53 -11.17
N LYS A 123 -12.21 -9.94 -10.24
CA LYS A 123 -12.74 -11.31 -10.20
C LYS A 123 -13.44 -11.68 -11.50
N SER A 124 -14.26 -10.75 -12.02
CA SER A 124 -14.99 -10.95 -13.27
C SER A 124 -14.04 -11.11 -14.47
N LEU A 125 -12.96 -10.34 -14.54
CA LEU A 125 -11.94 -10.48 -15.60
C LEU A 125 -11.21 -11.81 -15.54
N ILE A 126 -10.88 -12.30 -14.34
CA ILE A 126 -10.26 -13.62 -14.14
C ILE A 126 -11.23 -14.73 -14.56
N GLU A 127 -12.50 -14.65 -14.13
CA GLU A 127 -13.53 -15.65 -14.48
C GLU A 127 -13.85 -15.69 -15.97
N GLN A 128 -13.77 -14.54 -16.65
CA GLN A 128 -13.97 -14.42 -18.10
C GLN A 128 -12.71 -14.79 -18.91
N GLY A 129 -11.57 -15.07 -18.26
CA GLY A 129 -10.30 -15.33 -18.93
C GLY A 129 -9.68 -14.12 -19.62
N LYS A 130 -10.15 -12.90 -19.31
CA LYS A 130 -9.63 -11.63 -19.84
C LYS A 130 -8.51 -11.10 -18.95
N THR A 131 -7.48 -11.91 -18.80
CA THR A 131 -6.36 -11.62 -17.89
C THR A 131 -5.42 -10.55 -18.45
N ASP A 132 -5.45 -10.31 -19.76
CA ASP A 132 -4.70 -9.24 -20.44
C ASP A 132 -5.24 -7.83 -20.10
N ASP A 133 -6.50 -7.72 -19.69
CA ASP A 133 -7.13 -6.47 -19.27
C ASP A 133 -6.81 -6.13 -17.79
N ILE A 134 -6.07 -6.99 -17.08
CA ILE A 134 -5.68 -6.75 -15.69
C ILE A 134 -4.49 -5.78 -15.64
N PRO A 135 -4.63 -4.64 -14.93
CA PRO A 135 -3.54 -3.67 -14.77
C PRO A 135 -2.30 -4.29 -14.14
N ASN A 136 -1.12 -3.89 -14.62
CA ASN A 136 0.20 -4.39 -14.17
C ASN A 136 0.41 -5.90 -14.38
N ASN A 137 -0.37 -6.55 -15.25
CA ASN A 137 -0.10 -7.94 -15.60
C ASN A 137 1.21 -8.02 -16.40
N LYS A 138 2.22 -8.67 -15.83
CA LYS A 138 3.52 -8.84 -16.48
C LYS A 138 3.43 -10.04 -17.41
N VAL A 139 3.61 -9.80 -18.71
CA VAL A 139 3.77 -10.88 -19.69
C VAL A 139 5.10 -11.57 -19.41
N ILE A 140 5.04 -12.79 -18.87
CA ILE A 140 6.20 -13.65 -18.76
C ILE A 140 6.37 -14.30 -20.14
N PRO A 141 7.45 -14.00 -20.89
CA PRO A 141 7.70 -14.67 -22.14
C PRO A 141 7.92 -16.17 -21.89
N ASP A 142 7.40 -17.02 -22.78
CA ASP A 142 7.61 -18.48 -22.77
C ASP A 142 9.07 -18.87 -23.11
N ALA A 143 9.95 -17.87 -23.29
CA ALA A 143 11.36 -18.06 -23.55
C ALA A 143 12.11 -18.35 -22.24
N LEU A 144 12.86 -19.45 -22.23
CA LEU A 144 13.90 -19.69 -21.24
C LEU A 144 15.03 -18.66 -21.48
N SER A 145 15.53 -18.02 -20.41
CA SER A 145 16.65 -17.06 -20.51
C SER A 145 17.81 -17.68 -21.29
N GLU A 146 18.26 -17.00 -22.35
CA GLU A 146 19.40 -17.42 -23.18
C GLU A 146 20.75 -17.01 -22.55
N ASP A 147 20.72 -16.30 -21.43
CA ASP A 147 21.92 -15.88 -20.71
C ASP A 147 22.71 -17.08 -20.21
N ALA A 148 24.03 -17.02 -20.37
CA ALA A 148 24.92 -18.00 -19.79
C ALA A 148 24.71 -18.05 -18.27
N PRO A 149 24.64 -19.24 -17.64
CA PRO A 149 24.50 -19.35 -16.20
C PRO A 149 25.65 -18.60 -15.52
N SER A 150 25.33 -17.84 -14.46
CA SER A 150 26.35 -17.08 -13.74
C SER A 150 27.43 -18.02 -13.18
N GLU A 151 28.68 -17.76 -13.53
CA GLU A 151 29.82 -18.49 -12.99
C GLU A 151 30.09 -18.09 -11.54
N SER A 152 30.23 -19.07 -10.66
CA SER A 152 30.53 -18.83 -9.24
C SER A 152 31.95 -18.27 -9.08
N THR A 153 32.08 -17.01 -8.68
CA THR A 153 33.36 -16.37 -8.31
C THR A 153 33.73 -16.63 -6.84
N ALA A 154 32.95 -17.43 -6.11
CA ALA A 154 33.19 -17.67 -4.70
C ALA A 154 34.49 -18.50 -4.49
N PRO A 155 35.44 -18.03 -3.66
CA PRO A 155 36.63 -18.81 -3.35
C PRO A 155 36.24 -20.10 -2.62
N ILE A 156 36.82 -21.22 -3.04
CA ILE A 156 36.57 -22.52 -2.40
C ILE A 156 37.09 -22.44 -0.96
N ARG A 157 36.16 -22.48 0.00
CA ARG A 157 36.51 -22.46 1.41
C ARG A 157 37.14 -23.80 1.77
N LYS A 158 38.44 -23.80 2.05
CA LYS A 158 39.14 -24.98 2.55
C LYS A 158 38.51 -25.44 3.86
N LYS A 159 38.40 -26.75 4.01
CA LYS A 159 37.83 -27.35 5.22
C LYS A 159 38.90 -27.30 6.32
N PRO A 160 38.52 -27.11 7.59
CA PRO A 160 39.47 -26.89 8.67
C PRO A 160 40.47 -28.04 8.90
N TRP A 161 40.17 -29.25 8.40
CA TRP A 161 41.09 -30.38 8.44
C TRP A 161 42.17 -30.36 7.33
N GLU A 162 41.97 -29.59 6.26
CA GLU A 162 42.94 -29.46 5.17
C GLU A 162 44.12 -28.55 5.56
N VAL A 163 43.91 -27.59 6.46
CA VAL A 163 44.94 -26.65 6.94
C VAL A 163 45.88 -27.29 7.96
N ALA A 164 45.42 -28.31 8.68
CA ALA A 164 46.18 -28.96 9.75
C ALA A 164 47.25 -29.96 9.26
N SER A 165 47.25 -30.27 7.95
CA SER A 165 48.12 -31.30 7.37
C SER A 165 49.35 -30.72 6.64
N GLU A 166 49.49 -29.39 6.60
CA GLU A 166 50.49 -28.66 5.80
C GLU A 166 51.57 -27.97 6.68
N SER A 167 51.95 -28.58 7.81
CA SER A 167 53.04 -28.12 8.71
C SER A 167 54.02 -29.23 9.03
#